data_AF-A0A0P9LT19-F1
#
_entry.id   AF-A0A0P9LT19-F1
#
_cell.length_a   1.000
_cell.length_b   1.000
_cell.length_c   1.000
_cell.angle_alpha   90.00
_cell.angle_beta   90.00
_cell.angle_gamma   90.00
#
_symmetry.space_group_name_H-M   'P 1'
#
loop_
_entity.id
_entity.type
_entity.pdbx_description
1 polymer ?
#
loop_
_entity_poly.entity_id
_entity_poly.type
_entity_poly.pdbx_seq_one_letter_code
_entity_poly.pdbx_strand_id
1 'polypeptide(L)'
;MAAKKPPHPLQASEIERFERNLANWVKLDPADAIYHRFQGMLESQIATLQICQVITRHGAVKLLMRMGEARLENEATNAADRGVGLRLV
;
A
#
# COMPACT_ATOMS: atom_id res chain seq x y z
N MET A 1 -21.36 -12.32 -24.13
CA MET A 1 -20.26 -11.96 -23.18
C MET A 1 -20.64 -10.63 -22.55
N ALA A 2 -20.69 -10.53 -21.22
CA ALA A 2 -21.03 -9.27 -20.56
C ALA A 2 -19.92 -8.24 -20.83
N ALA A 3 -20.26 -7.10 -21.45
CA ALA A 3 -19.33 -6.01 -21.65
C ALA A 3 -18.81 -5.56 -20.27
N LYS A 4 -17.48 -5.59 -20.07
CA LYS A 4 -16.88 -5.06 -18.85
C LYS A 4 -17.24 -3.58 -18.76
N LYS A 5 -17.92 -3.20 -17.67
CA LYS A 5 -18.25 -1.81 -17.39
C LYS A 5 -16.93 -1.00 -17.41
N PRO A 6 -16.89 0.17 -18.07
CA PRO A 6 -15.69 0.98 -18.09
C PRO A 6 -15.28 1.35 -16.65
N PRO A 7 -13.97 1.46 -16.38
CA PRO A 7 -13.46 1.82 -15.06
C PRO A 7 -14.00 3.17 -14.60
N HIS A 8 -14.13 3.36 -13.28
CA HIS A 8 -14.58 4.63 -12.72
C HIS A 8 -13.59 5.75 -13.12
N PRO A 9 -14.03 6.96 -13.48
CA PRO A 9 -13.15 8.02 -13.97
C PRO A 9 -11.98 8.36 -13.02
N LEU A 10 -12.21 8.24 -11.71
CA LEU A 10 -11.21 8.51 -10.67
C LEU A 10 -10.30 7.31 -10.34
N GLN A 11 -10.58 6.13 -10.88
CA GLN A 11 -9.91 4.89 -10.44
C GLN A 11 -8.39 4.97 -10.60
N ALA A 12 -7.92 5.45 -11.76
CA ALA A 12 -6.49 5.53 -12.03
C ALA A 12 -5.77 6.51 -11.09
N SER A 13 -6.31 7.72 -10.92
CA SER A 13 -5.70 8.74 -10.04
C SER A 13 -5.71 8.34 -8.57
N GLU A 14 -6.76 7.65 -8.11
CA GLU A 14 -6.85 7.19 -6.73
C GLU A 14 -5.88 6.03 -6.43
N ILE A 15 -5.66 5.13 -7.40
CA ILE A 15 -4.63 4.09 -7.31
C ILE A 15 -3.24 4.73 -7.25
N GLU A 16 -2.95 5.71 -8.10
CA GLU A 16 -1.66 6.41 -8.10
C GLU A 16 -1.41 7.15 -6.77
N ARG A 17 -2.45 7.78 -6.21
CA ARG A 17 -2.39 8.39 -4.87
C ARG A 17 -2.12 7.35 -3.78
N PHE A 18 -2.80 6.21 -3.84
CA PHE A 18 -2.57 5.11 -2.91
C PHE A 18 -1.11 4.64 -2.96
N GLU A 19 -0.54 4.39 -4.14
CA GLU A 19 0.85 3.92 -4.28
C GLU A 19 1.87 4.93 -3.71
N ARG A 20 1.64 6.24 -3.93
CA ARG A 20 2.48 7.28 -3.30
C ARG A 20 2.39 7.25 -1.78
N ASN A 21 1.19 7.13 -1.24
CA ASN A 21 0.98 7.06 0.21
C ASN A 21 1.60 5.78 0.80
N LEU A 22 1.48 4.66 0.10
CA LEU A 22 2.09 3.39 0.45
C LEU A 22 3.62 3.53 0.53
N ALA A 23 4.24 4.12 -0.49
CA ALA A 23 5.69 4.37 -0.53
C ALA A 23 6.18 5.28 0.62
N ASN A 24 5.32 6.16 1.14
CA ASN A 24 5.64 6.97 2.32
C ASN A 24 5.46 6.18 3.62
N TRP A 25 4.39 5.39 3.73
CA TRP A 25 4.11 4.59 4.92
C TRP A 25 5.18 3.52 5.17
N VAL A 26 5.68 2.84 4.12
CA VAL A 26 6.70 1.77 4.29
C VAL A 26 8.02 2.28 4.89
N LYS A 27 8.30 3.58 4.77
CA LYS A 27 9.51 4.22 5.34
C LYS A 27 9.39 4.51 6.84
N LEU A 28 8.18 4.44 7.39
CA LEU A 28 7.94 4.70 8.81
C LEU A 28 8.38 3.50 9.66
N ASP A 29 8.88 3.77 10.87
CA ASP A 29 9.20 2.74 11.84
C ASP A 29 7.91 2.20 12.47
N PRO A 30 7.66 0.87 12.45
CA PRO A 30 6.52 0.27 13.13
C PRO A 30 6.44 0.54 14.64
N ALA A 31 7.55 0.92 15.29
CA ALA A 31 7.56 1.32 16.69
C ALA A 31 6.91 2.69 16.91
N ASP A 32 6.81 3.52 15.88
CA ASP A 32 6.27 4.87 15.99
C ASP A 32 4.74 4.88 15.84
N ALA A 33 4.05 5.66 16.69
CA ALA A 33 2.60 5.80 16.61
C ALA A 33 2.11 6.34 15.24
N ILE A 34 2.96 7.12 14.54
CA ILE A 34 2.64 7.64 13.21
C ILE A 34 2.47 6.53 12.17
N TYR A 35 3.21 5.41 12.31
CA TYR A 35 3.09 4.25 11.42
C TYR A 35 1.68 3.68 11.46
N HIS A 36 1.14 3.40 12.65
CA HIS A 36 -0.19 2.82 12.81
C HIS A 36 -1.29 3.78 12.37
N ARG A 37 -1.10 5.10 12.60
CA ARG A 37 -2.03 6.11 12.11
C ARG A 37 -2.07 6.17 10.58
N PHE A 38 -0.91 6.10 9.93
CA PHE A 38 -0.83 6.07 8.46
C PHE A 38 -1.37 4.76 7.89
N GLN A 39 -1.13 3.63 8.56
CA GLN A 39 -1.72 2.35 8.17
C GLN A 39 -3.25 2.43 8.15
N GLY A 40 -3.87 2.91 9.24
CA GLY A 40 -5.32 3.08 9.30
C GLY A 40 -5.85 4.07 8.25
N MET A 41 -5.07 5.09 7.89
CA MET A 41 -5.42 6.02 6.81
C MET A 41 -5.47 5.33 5.45
N LEU A 42 -4.49 4.47 5.13
CA LEU A 42 -4.47 3.68 3.90
C LEU A 42 -5.63 2.69 3.84
N GLU A 43 -5.89 1.97 4.93
CA GLU A 43 -7.01 1.03 5.04
C GLU A 43 -8.35 1.74 4.85
N SER A 44 -8.52 2.92 5.46
CA SER A 44 -9.71 3.76 5.31
C SER A 44 -9.86 4.30 3.88
N GLN A 45 -8.77 4.66 3.21
CA GLN A 45 -8.79 5.03 1.79
C GLN A 45 -9.32 3.87 0.93
N ILE A 46 -8.81 2.65 1.12
CA ILE A 46 -9.27 1.46 0.39
C ILE A 46 -10.77 1.22 0.62
N ALA A 47 -11.21 1.25 1.88
CA ALA A 47 -12.62 1.06 2.23
C ALA A 47 -13.51 2.13 1.57
N THR A 48 -13.09 3.39 1.60
CA THR A 48 -13.81 4.50 0.96
C THR A 48 -13.93 4.30 -0.55
N LEU A 49 -12.83 3.95 -1.23
CA LEU A 49 -12.83 3.69 -2.67
C LEU A 49 -13.76 2.52 -3.04
N GLN A 50 -13.86 1.50 -2.20
CA GLN A 50 -14.77 0.37 -2.40
C GLN A 50 -16.23 0.79 -2.20
N ILE A 51 -16.56 1.50 -1.12
CA ILE A 51 -17.92 1.95 -0.80
C ILE A 51 -18.45 2.89 -1.90
N CYS A 52 -17.61 3.81 -2.37
CA CYS A 52 -17.91 4.72 -3.47
C CYS A 52 -17.88 4.05 -4.85
N GLN A 53 -17.67 2.73 -4.92
CA GLN A 53 -17.61 1.94 -6.15
C GLN A 53 -16.55 2.43 -7.16
N VAL A 54 -15.52 3.14 -6.69
CA VAL A 54 -14.35 3.53 -7.50
C VAL A 54 -13.51 2.29 -7.83
N ILE A 55 -13.43 1.36 -6.88
CA ILE A 55 -12.83 0.04 -7.05
C ILE A 55 -13.85 -1.06 -6.70
N THR A 56 -13.62 -2.26 -7.24
CA THR A 56 -14.41 -3.44 -6.86
C THR A 56 -13.93 -4.00 -5.51
N ARG A 57 -14.73 -4.88 -4.90
CA ARG A 57 -14.31 -5.66 -3.72
C ARG A 57 -12.99 -6.41 -3.96
N HIS A 58 -12.83 -7.01 -5.15
CA HIS A 58 -11.58 -7.68 -5.51
C HIS A 58 -10.42 -6.68 -5.65
N GLY A 59 -10.67 -5.48 -6.17
CA GLY A 59 -9.69 -4.40 -6.19
C GLY A 59 -9.25 -3.99 -4.79
N ALA A 60 -10.18 -3.87 -3.84
CA ALA A 60 -9.86 -3.55 -2.44
C ALA A 60 -8.95 -4.61 -1.79
N VAL A 61 -9.26 -5.90 -1.99
CA VAL A 61 -8.41 -7.00 -1.50
C VAL A 61 -7.00 -6.92 -2.10
N LYS A 62 -6.87 -6.61 -3.39
CA LYS A 62 -5.56 -6.43 -4.03
C LYS A 62 -4.75 -5.30 -3.41
N LEU A 63 -5.37 -4.16 -3.10
CA LEU A 63 -4.68 -3.05 -2.45
C LEU A 63 -4.26 -3.39 -1.01
N LEU A 64 -5.08 -4.12 -0.26
CA LEU A 64 -4.72 -4.61 1.08
C LEU A 64 -3.55 -5.60 1.02
N MET A 65 -3.55 -6.54 0.07
CA MET A 65 -2.42 -7.45 -0.15
C MET A 65 -1.14 -6.68 -0.51
N ARG A 66 -1.25 -5.67 -1.38
CA ARG A 66 -0.14 -4.83 -1.78
C ARG A 66 0.50 -4.09 -0.58
N MET A 67 -0.28 -3.69 0.43
CA MET A 67 0.28 -3.13 1.67
C MET A 67 1.19 -4.12 2.39
N GLY A 68 0.76 -5.38 2.53
CA GLY A 68 1.56 -6.43 3.15
C GLY A 68 2.82 -6.78 2.36
N GLU A 69 2.70 -6.90 1.05
CA GLU A 69 3.82 -7.15 0.13
C GLU A 69 4.88 -6.05 0.21
N ALA A 70 4.47 -4.78 0.12
CA ALA A 70 5.38 -3.65 0.19
C ALA A 70 6.12 -3.59 1.54
N ARG A 71 5.47 -4.04 2.62
CA ARG A 71 6.12 -4.12 3.93
C ARG A 71 7.20 -5.21 3.96
N LEU A 72 6.89 -6.40 3.46
CA LEU A 72 7.86 -7.50 3.38
C LEU A 72 9.05 -7.14 2.47
N GLU A 73 8.81 -6.49 1.33
CA GLU A 73 9.83 -5.98 0.42
C GLU A 73 10.79 -5.01 1.12
N ASN A 74 10.24 -4.07 1.89
CA ASN A 74 11.03 -3.09 2.63
C ASN A 74 11.84 -3.73 3.77
N GLU A 75 11.28 -4.70 4.48
CA GLU A 75 12.01 -5.45 5.53
C GLU A 75 13.16 -6.27 4.94
N ALA A 76 12.94 -6.94 3.81
CA ALA A 76 13.98 -7.68 3.10
C ALA A 76 15.12 -6.77 2.64
N THR A 77 14.79 -5.59 2.11
CA THR A 77 15.77 -4.57 1.69
C THR A 77 16.60 -4.07 2.87
N ASN A 78 15.94 -3.68 3.96
CA ASN A 78 16.62 -3.20 5.18
C ASN A 78 17.50 -4.29 5.83
N ALA A 79 17.09 -5.56 5.77
CA ALA A 79 17.89 -6.68 6.25
C ALA A 79 19.15 -6.89 5.40
N ALA A 80 19.05 -6.76 4.08
CA ALA A 80 20.19 -6.84 3.17
C ALA A 80 21.22 -5.72 3.44
N ASP A 81 20.76 -4.49 3.65
CA ASP A 81 21.64 -3.34 3.93
C ASP A 81 22.39 -3.50 5.26
N ARG A 82 21.73 -4.03 6.30
CA ARG A 82 22.38 -4.33 7.59
C ARG A 82 23.43 -5.43 7.48
N GLY A 83 23.23 -6.41 6.60
CA GLY A 83 24.19 -7.49 6.34
C GLY A 83 25.48 -7.00 5.67
N VAL A 84 25.41 -5.95 4.86
CA VAL A 84 26.58 -5.34 4.19
C VAL A 84 27.40 -4.49 5.17
N GLY A 85 26.75 -3.77 6.09
CA GLY A 85 27.42 -2.92 7.08
C GLY A 85 28.26 -3.67 8.12
N LEU A 86 28.00 -4.95 8.36
CA LEU A 86 28.75 -5.79 9.32
C LEU A 86 30.03 -6.42 8.74
N ARG A 87 30.39 -6.13 7.49
CA ARG A 87 31.51 -6.77 6.78
C ARG A 87 32.79 -5.94 6.68
N LEU A 88 32.95 -4.94 7.53
CA LEU A 88 34.14 -4.07 7.58
C LEU A 88 34.70 -3.92 9.00
N VAL A 89 35.28 -4.99 9.54
CA VAL A 89 36.40 -4.93 10.52
C VAL A 89 37.28 -6.17 10.33
#